data_AF-A0A1V3WMY7-F1
#
_entry.id   AF-A0A1V3WMY7-F1
#
_cell.length_a   1.000
_cell.length_b   1.000
_cell.length_c   1.000
_cell.angle_alpha   90.00
_cell.angle_beta   90.00
_cell.angle_gamma   90.00
#
_symmetry.space_group_name_H-M   'P 1'
#
loop_
_entity.id
_entity.type
_entity.pdbx_description
1 polymer ?
#
loop_
_entity_poly.entity_id
_entity_poly.type
_entity_poly.pdbx_seq_one_letter_code
_entity_poly.pdbx_strand_id
1 'polypeptide(L)'
;MATSREPIKVAGELTWRVPSLSVADATAFFTDRALLARPDFVIDDDSAAMVRQICRRLDGMPLALELAAARVRSLSLSDILAGLDDSIRLLTGGARTALRRHQTLRASLDWSYGLLSEPERILLRRLGCSSADSTSTRRWRWPASVSCRVTRCSMSWRCWLTSR
;
A
#
# COMPACT_ATOMS: atom_id res chain seq x y z
N MET A 1 7.41 -27.61 -1.98
CA MET A 1 6.42 -26.65 -2.54
C MET A 1 7.12 -25.31 -2.70
N ALA A 2 6.85 -24.58 -3.78
CA ALA A 2 7.46 -23.27 -4.05
C ALA A 2 6.37 -22.23 -4.31
N THR A 3 6.61 -20.98 -3.93
CA THR A 3 5.73 -19.83 -4.25
C THR A 3 6.46 -18.91 -5.21
N SER A 4 5.87 -18.62 -6.36
CA SER A 4 6.41 -17.69 -7.35
C SER A 4 5.30 -16.78 -7.90
N ARG A 5 5.67 -15.60 -8.39
CA ARG A 5 4.75 -14.71 -9.12
C ARG A 5 4.55 -15.13 -10.57
N GLU A 6 5.43 -16.00 -11.08
CA GLU A 6 5.39 -16.54 -12.42
C GLU A 6 5.61 -18.07 -12.37
N PRO A 7 4.95 -18.85 -13.25
CA PRO A 7 5.21 -20.28 -13.36
C PRO A 7 6.69 -20.54 -13.63
N ILE A 8 7.25 -21.58 -13.01
CA ILE A 8 8.65 -21.96 -13.15
C ILE A 8 8.89 -22.66 -14.50
N LYS A 9 7.81 -23.16 -15.13
CA LYS A 9 7.78 -23.83 -16.44
C LYS A 9 8.63 -25.09 -16.49
N VAL A 10 8.58 -25.89 -15.43
CA VAL A 10 9.22 -27.21 -15.37
C VAL A 10 8.22 -28.32 -15.68
N ALA A 11 8.70 -29.43 -16.26
CA ALA A 11 7.86 -30.58 -16.52
C ALA A 11 7.24 -31.11 -15.21
N GLY A 12 5.94 -31.38 -15.22
CA GLY A 12 5.19 -31.83 -14.03
C GLY A 12 4.80 -30.71 -13.06
N GLU A 13 4.98 -29.43 -13.41
CA GLU A 13 4.54 -28.31 -12.56
C GLU A 13 3.01 -28.25 -12.42
N LEU A 14 2.54 -28.23 -11.17
CA LEU A 14 1.15 -27.93 -10.82
C LEU A 14 1.07 -26.50 -10.28
N THR A 15 0.45 -25.61 -11.03
CA THR A 15 0.25 -24.21 -10.63
C THR A 15 -1.06 -24.05 -9.86
N TRP A 16 -0.97 -23.63 -8.60
CA TRP A 16 -2.13 -23.21 -7.80
C TRP A 16 -2.22 -21.69 -7.75
N ARG A 17 -3.31 -21.11 -8.28
CA ARG A 17 -3.56 -19.66 -8.17
C ARG A 17 -4.23 -19.34 -6.85
N VAL A 18 -3.62 -18.45 -6.06
CA VAL A 18 -4.19 -17.99 -4.80
C VAL A 18 -5.31 -16.96 -5.07
N PRO A 19 -6.57 -17.26 -4.72
CA PRO A 19 -7.69 -16.33 -4.89
C PRO A 19 -7.59 -15.16 -3.90
N SER A 20 -8.37 -14.10 -4.16
CA SER A 20 -8.59 -13.07 -3.13
C SER A 20 -9.47 -13.66 -2.02
N LEU A 21 -9.46 -13.04 -0.85
CA LEU A 21 -10.39 -13.41 0.22
C LEU A 21 -11.84 -13.14 -0.19
N SER A 22 -12.76 -13.98 0.29
CA SER A 22 -14.18 -13.68 0.22
C SER A 22 -14.48 -12.43 1.05
N VAL A 23 -15.63 -11.76 0.84
CA VAL A 23 -15.98 -10.58 1.65
C VAL A 23 -16.08 -10.93 3.13
N ALA A 24 -16.55 -12.14 3.47
CA ALA A 24 -16.62 -12.60 4.86
C ALA A 24 -15.22 -12.77 5.46
N ASP A 25 -14.33 -13.48 4.77
CA ASP A 25 -12.96 -13.72 5.23
C ASP A 25 -12.14 -12.42 5.28
N ALA A 26 -12.35 -11.52 4.31
CA ALA A 26 -11.73 -10.21 4.29
C ALA A 26 -12.18 -9.34 5.48
N THR A 27 -13.47 -9.41 5.84
CA THR A 27 -14.01 -8.69 7.00
C THR A 27 -13.40 -9.22 8.30
N ALA A 28 -13.34 -10.54 8.46
CA ALA A 28 -12.70 -11.18 9.62
C ALA A 28 -11.20 -10.83 9.70
N PHE A 29 -10.49 -10.93 8.58
CA PHE A 29 -9.07 -10.56 8.47
C PHE A 29 -8.84 -9.09 8.83
N PHE A 30 -9.62 -8.17 8.26
CA PHE A 30 -9.50 -6.75 8.56
C PHE A 30 -9.73 -6.47 10.05
N THR A 31 -10.74 -7.10 10.64
CA THR A 31 -11.08 -6.94 12.07
C THR A 31 -9.93 -7.39 12.97
N ASP A 32 -9.38 -8.57 12.69
CA ASP A 32 -8.23 -9.13 13.42
C ASP A 32 -7.01 -8.19 13.35
N ARG A 33 -6.72 -7.64 12.17
CA ARG A 33 -5.64 -6.66 11.99
C ARG A 33 -5.94 -5.31 12.64
N ALA A 34 -7.18 -4.85 12.61
CA ALA A 34 -7.62 -3.61 13.24
C ALA A 34 -7.48 -3.69 14.77
N LEU A 35 -7.83 -4.83 15.37
CA LEU A 35 -7.66 -5.09 16.81
C LEU A 35 -6.18 -5.09 17.23
N LEU A 36 -5.29 -5.66 16.41
CA LEU A 36 -3.84 -5.56 16.65
C LEU A 36 -3.33 -4.10 16.58
N ALA A 37 -3.91 -3.29 15.70
CA ALA A 37 -3.53 -1.88 15.56
C ALA A 37 -4.10 -0.99 16.68
N ARG A 38 -5.33 -1.27 17.14
CA ARG A 38 -6.09 -0.57 18.19
C ARG A 38 -6.96 -1.58 18.96
N PRO A 39 -6.56 -2.02 20.17
CA PRO A 39 -7.29 -3.04 20.95
C PRO A 39 -8.74 -2.68 21.28
N ASP A 40 -9.03 -1.38 21.46
CA ASP A 40 -10.39 -0.88 21.77
C ASP A 40 -11.27 -0.72 20.50
N PHE A 41 -10.87 -1.31 19.37
CA PHE A 41 -11.66 -1.27 18.15
C PHE A 41 -12.90 -2.17 18.28
N VAL A 42 -14.08 -1.54 18.39
CA VAL A 42 -15.37 -2.22 18.46
C VAL A 42 -16.06 -2.14 17.10
N ILE A 43 -16.70 -3.25 16.69
CA ILE A 43 -17.57 -3.31 15.52
C ILE A 43 -19.02 -3.30 15.99
N ASP A 44 -19.73 -2.23 15.67
CA ASP A 44 -21.18 -2.10 15.67
C ASP A 44 -21.75 -2.31 14.24
N ASP A 45 -23.07 -2.22 14.08
CA ASP A 45 -23.73 -2.48 12.79
C ASP A 45 -23.30 -1.50 11.67
N ASP A 46 -23.09 -0.22 12.01
CA ASP A 46 -22.69 0.81 11.07
C ASP A 46 -21.22 0.64 10.63
N SER A 47 -20.33 0.38 11.59
CA SER A 47 -18.92 0.09 11.31
C SER A 47 -18.77 -1.25 10.57
N ALA A 48 -19.60 -2.26 10.84
CA ALA A 48 -19.61 -3.50 10.07
C ALA A 48 -19.94 -3.25 8.59
N ALA A 49 -20.88 -2.34 8.30
CA ALA A 49 -21.18 -1.94 6.92
C ALA A 49 -19.99 -1.23 6.25
N MET A 50 -19.33 -0.31 6.97
CA MET A 50 -18.14 0.39 6.46
C MET A 50 -16.97 -0.58 6.21
N VAL A 51 -16.71 -1.51 7.12
CA VAL A 51 -15.66 -2.53 6.95
C VAL A 51 -15.94 -3.39 5.72
N ARG A 52 -17.18 -3.84 5.49
CA ARG A 52 -17.54 -4.57 4.28
C ARG A 52 -17.29 -3.75 3.02
N GLN A 53 -17.57 -2.45 3.05
CA GLN A 53 -17.32 -1.55 1.92
C GLN A 53 -15.83 -1.36 1.66
N ILE A 54 -15.01 -1.17 2.71
CA ILE A 54 -13.55 -1.14 2.61
C ILE A 54 -13.04 -2.45 2.00
N CYS A 55 -13.52 -3.60 2.49
CA CYS A 55 -13.09 -4.91 1.99
C CYS A 55 -13.40 -5.11 0.50
N ARG A 56 -14.56 -4.64 0.03
CA ARG A 56 -14.95 -4.66 -1.38
C ARG A 56 -14.05 -3.77 -2.23
N ARG A 57 -13.73 -2.56 -1.76
CA ARG A 57 -12.86 -1.62 -2.50
C ARG A 57 -11.41 -2.10 -2.59
N LEU A 58 -10.97 -2.86 -1.60
CA LEU A 58 -9.64 -3.46 -1.57
C LEU A 58 -9.59 -4.82 -2.29
N ASP A 59 -10.64 -5.20 -3.03
CA ASP A 59 -10.75 -6.43 -3.82
C ASP A 59 -10.44 -7.71 -3.02
N GLY A 60 -10.65 -7.70 -1.70
CA GLY A 60 -10.28 -8.79 -0.80
C GLY A 60 -8.77 -9.11 -0.78
N MET A 61 -7.91 -8.16 -1.16
CA MET A 61 -6.46 -8.37 -1.22
C MET A 61 -5.83 -8.27 0.18
N PRO A 62 -5.24 -9.34 0.74
CA PRO A 62 -4.79 -9.35 2.13
C PRO A 62 -3.81 -8.23 2.49
N LEU A 63 -2.81 -7.96 1.64
CA LEU A 63 -1.83 -6.91 1.90
C LEU A 63 -2.46 -5.50 1.88
N ALA A 64 -3.45 -5.27 1.03
CA ALA A 64 -4.14 -3.99 0.98
C ALA A 64 -5.02 -3.78 2.22
N LEU A 65 -5.71 -4.85 2.66
CA LEU A 65 -6.48 -4.88 3.90
C LEU A 65 -5.61 -4.61 5.12
N GLU A 66 -4.43 -5.24 5.21
CA GLU A 66 -3.44 -5.01 6.27
C GLU A 66 -3.06 -3.54 6.39
N LEU A 67 -2.67 -2.93 5.25
CA LEU A 67 -2.25 -1.54 5.20
C LEU A 67 -3.36 -0.58 5.61
N ALA A 68 -4.62 -0.87 5.26
CA ALA A 68 -5.78 -0.09 5.66
C ALA A 68 -6.11 -0.30 7.15
N ALA A 69 -6.08 -1.54 7.64
CA ALA A 69 -6.34 -1.88 9.03
C ALA A 69 -5.33 -1.20 9.97
N ALA A 70 -4.06 -1.09 9.58
CA ALA A 70 -3.04 -0.36 10.34
C ALA A 70 -3.40 1.13 10.57
N ARG A 71 -4.28 1.72 9.75
CA ARG A 71 -4.68 3.13 9.84
C ARG A 71 -5.79 3.41 10.84
N VAL A 72 -6.48 2.40 11.38
CA VAL A 72 -7.54 2.61 12.38
C VAL A 72 -7.02 3.21 13.70
N ARG A 73 -5.69 3.20 13.92
CA ARG A 73 -5.03 3.87 15.03
C ARG A 73 -5.16 5.40 14.95
N SER A 74 -5.15 5.95 13.73
CA SER A 74 -5.08 7.40 13.49
C SER A 74 -6.27 7.95 12.72
N LEU A 75 -7.08 7.09 12.09
CA LEU A 75 -8.19 7.49 11.22
C LEU A 75 -9.48 6.75 11.58
N SER A 76 -10.62 7.41 11.34
CA SER A 76 -11.93 6.75 11.38
C SER A 76 -12.15 5.86 10.15
N LEU A 77 -13.09 4.91 10.24
CA LEU A 77 -13.44 4.06 9.09
C LEU A 77 -13.97 4.88 7.90
N SER A 78 -14.68 5.97 8.15
CA SER A 78 -15.14 6.91 7.12
C SER A 78 -13.98 7.61 6.42
N ASP A 79 -12.96 8.06 7.16
CA ASP A 79 -11.77 8.72 6.57
C ASP A 79 -10.96 7.74 5.71
N ILE A 80 -10.83 6.50 6.18
CA ILE A 80 -10.19 5.42 5.43
C ILE A 80 -10.93 5.17 4.11
N LEU A 81 -12.25 5.06 4.19
CA LEU A 81 -13.10 4.82 3.02
C LEU A 81 -13.03 5.95 2.00
N ALA A 82 -13.05 7.21 2.45
CA ALA A 82 -12.91 8.39 1.61
C ALA A 82 -11.52 8.46 0.93
N GLY A 83 -10.44 8.28 1.69
CA GLY A 83 -9.08 8.34 1.16
C GLY A 83 -8.77 7.23 0.14
N LEU A 84 -9.32 6.03 0.34
CA LEU A 84 -9.24 4.94 -0.63
C LEU A 84 -9.99 5.27 -1.92
N ASP A 85 -11.17 5.88 -1.81
CA ASP A 85 -11.99 6.29 -2.97
C ASP A 85 -11.24 7.24 -3.90
N ASP A 86 -10.66 8.29 -3.32
CA ASP A 86 -9.96 9.31 -4.07
C ASP A 86 -8.75 8.71 -4.78
N SER A 87 -7.98 7.86 -4.09
CA SER A 87 -6.77 7.25 -4.63
C SER A 87 -7.06 6.23 -5.74
N ILE A 88 -8.11 5.42 -5.59
CA ILE A 88 -8.53 4.46 -6.62
C ILE A 88 -9.10 5.21 -7.85
N ARG A 89 -9.88 6.27 -7.64
CA ARG A 89 -10.39 7.12 -8.74
C ARG A 89 -9.25 7.76 -9.54
N LEU A 90 -8.22 8.26 -8.84
CA LEU A 90 -7.04 8.84 -9.48
C LEU A 90 -6.27 7.82 -10.34
N LEU A 91 -6.10 6.57 -9.86
CA LEU A 91 -5.37 5.54 -10.60
C LEU A 91 -6.18 4.92 -11.75
N THR A 92 -7.49 4.82 -11.61
CA THR A 92 -8.37 4.32 -12.68
C THR A 92 -8.48 5.29 -13.86
N GLY A 93 -8.29 6.60 -13.63
CA GLY A 93 -8.22 7.60 -14.69
C GLY A 93 -6.89 7.61 -15.48
N GLY A 94 -5.79 7.12 -14.89
CA GLY A 94 -4.43 7.25 -15.47
C GLY A 94 -3.81 5.98 -16.05
N ALA A 95 -4.18 4.77 -15.57
CA ALA A 95 -3.48 3.53 -15.92
C ALA A 95 -4.41 2.47 -16.54
N ARG A 96 -4.60 2.54 -17.87
CA ARG A 96 -5.44 1.57 -18.62
C ARG A 96 -4.84 0.16 -18.74
N THR A 97 -3.59 -0.08 -18.37
CA THR A 97 -2.85 -1.32 -18.67
C THR A 97 -2.41 -2.16 -17.46
N ALA A 98 -2.57 -1.68 -16.23
CA ALA A 98 -2.21 -2.46 -15.05
C ALA A 98 -3.32 -3.45 -14.66
N LEU A 99 -2.97 -4.70 -14.33
CA LEU A 99 -3.90 -5.68 -13.76
C LEU A 99 -4.60 -5.07 -12.53
N ARG A 100 -5.94 -5.22 -12.43
CA ARG A 100 -6.77 -4.60 -11.37
C ARG A 100 -6.19 -4.74 -9.96
N ARG A 101 -5.68 -5.92 -9.60
CA ARG A 101 -5.03 -6.16 -8.28
C ARG A 101 -3.81 -5.27 -8.01
N HIS A 102 -2.99 -4.99 -9.03
CA HIS A 102 -1.85 -4.09 -8.87
C HIS A 102 -2.29 -2.63 -8.72
N GLN A 103 -3.41 -2.24 -9.33
CA GLN A 103 -3.97 -0.91 -9.14
C GLN A 103 -4.44 -0.72 -7.69
N THR A 104 -5.17 -1.68 -7.14
CA THR A 104 -5.70 -1.64 -5.77
C THR A 104 -4.58 -1.61 -4.73
N LEU A 105 -3.54 -2.44 -4.90
CA LEU A 105 -2.37 -2.41 -4.02
C LEU A 105 -1.65 -1.06 -4.10
N ARG A 106 -1.44 -0.55 -5.32
CA ARG A 106 -0.78 0.72 -5.54
C ARG A 106 -1.58 1.89 -4.96
N ALA A 107 -2.91 1.88 -5.11
CA ALA A 107 -3.81 2.86 -4.51
C ALA A 107 -3.65 2.91 -3.00
N SER A 108 -3.66 1.72 -2.37
CA SER A 108 -3.54 1.57 -0.93
C SER A 108 -2.19 2.07 -0.44
N LEU A 109 -1.10 1.74 -1.16
CA LEU A 109 0.25 2.21 -0.85
C LEU A 109 0.39 3.72 -1.02
N ASP A 110 -0.04 4.27 -2.16
CA ASP A 110 0.06 5.70 -2.47
C ASP A 110 -0.73 6.54 -1.45
N TRP A 111 -1.93 6.11 -1.09
CA TRP A 111 -2.70 6.72 0.00
C TRP A 111 -1.97 6.63 1.35
N SER A 112 -1.48 5.44 1.71
CA SER A 112 -0.77 5.22 2.98
C SER A 112 0.50 6.08 3.10
N TYR A 113 1.17 6.33 1.97
CA TYR A 113 2.31 7.22 1.85
C TYR A 113 1.89 8.69 1.93
N GLY A 114 0.76 9.04 1.32
CA GLY A 114 0.12 10.34 1.39
C GLY A 114 -0.21 10.78 2.83
N LEU A 115 -0.51 9.83 3.72
CA LEU A 115 -0.79 10.10 5.13
C LEU A 115 0.45 10.38 5.99
N LEU A 116 1.65 10.09 5.49
CA LEU A 116 2.89 10.34 6.23
C LEU A 116 3.25 11.82 6.20
N SER A 117 3.75 12.33 7.32
CA SER A 117 4.38 13.64 7.40
C SER A 117 5.65 13.68 6.55
N GLU A 118 6.12 14.89 6.21
CA GLU A 118 7.32 15.03 5.36
C GLU A 118 8.57 14.35 5.98
N PRO A 119 8.85 14.44 7.30
CA PRO A 119 9.95 13.71 7.91
C PRO A 119 9.82 12.18 7.78
N GLU A 120 8.61 11.64 7.97
CA GLU A 120 8.34 10.20 7.85
C GLU A 120 8.48 9.72 6.40
N ARG A 121 8.04 10.52 5.43
CA ARG A 121 8.23 10.27 3.99
C ARG A 121 9.70 10.21 3.62
N ILE A 122 10.50 11.14 4.12
CA ILE A 122 11.96 11.15 3.91
C ILE A 122 12.59 9.89 4.49
N LEU A 123 12.22 9.51 5.73
CA LEU A 123 12.72 8.29 6.36
C LEU A 123 12.37 7.04 5.53
N LEU A 124 11.11 6.92 5.11
CA LEU A 124 10.64 5.79 4.32
C LEU A 124 11.34 5.69 2.96
N ARG A 125 11.59 6.81 2.27
CA ARG A 125 12.39 6.83 1.03
C ARG A 125 13.82 6.35 1.24
N ARG A 126 14.44 6.73 2.37
CA ARG A 126 15.79 6.27 2.72
C ARG A 126 15.83 4.77 3.01
N LEU A 127 14.81 4.23 3.67
CA LEU A 127 14.68 2.80 3.92
C LEU A 127 14.35 2.00 2.65
N GLY A 128 13.56 2.58 1.73
CA GLY A 128 13.20 1.96 0.46
C GLY A 128 14.36 1.90 -0.55
N CYS A 129 15.45 2.61 -0.31
CA CYS A 129 16.67 2.54 -1.11
C CYS A 129 17.64 1.53 -0.50
N SER A 130 17.25 0.25 -0.38
CA SER A 130 18.24 -0.80 -0.14
C SER A 130 18.94 -1.10 -1.46
N SER A 131 20.26 -0.97 -1.53
CA SER A 131 21.04 -1.50 -2.64
C SER A 131 20.81 -3.01 -2.72
N ALA A 132 20.17 -3.49 -3.79
CA ALA A 132 20.14 -4.89 -4.16
C ALA A 132 21.52 -5.32 -4.71
N ASP A 133 22.56 -5.18 -3.89
CA ASP A 133 23.87 -5.81 -4.11
C ASP A 133 24.60 -5.87 -2.76
N SER A 134 24.47 -7.00 -2.08
CA SER A 134 25.22 -7.29 -0.86
C SER A 134 26.48 -8.09 -1.18
N THR A 135 27.22 -7.74 -2.23
CA THR A 135 28.58 -8.26 -2.41
C THR A 135 29.54 -7.24 -3.01
N SER A 136 29.65 -6.04 -2.43
CA SER A 136 30.87 -5.24 -2.55
C SER A 136 30.89 -4.12 -1.52
N THR A 137 31.94 -4.08 -0.71
CA THR A 137 32.23 -3.02 0.25
C THR A 137 32.43 -1.68 -0.48
N ARG A 138 31.35 -0.95 -0.76
CA ARG A 138 31.42 0.49 -1.08
C ARG A 138 30.77 1.27 0.04
N ARG A 139 31.65 1.90 0.82
CA ARG A 139 31.38 2.94 1.82
C ARG A 139 30.39 3.96 1.26
N TRP A 140 29.16 3.94 1.77
CA TRP A 140 28.19 5.01 1.56
C TRP A 140 28.73 6.32 2.12
N ARG A 141 29.24 7.20 1.25
CA ARG A 141 29.55 8.57 1.63
C ARG A 141 28.29 9.41 1.42
N TRP A 142 27.50 9.56 2.47
CA TRP A 142 26.46 10.58 2.53
C TRP A 142 27.12 11.97 2.38
N PRO A 143 26.66 12.85 1.48
CA PRO A 143 27.09 14.23 1.52
C PRO A 143 26.50 14.88 2.79
N ALA A 144 27.39 15.33 3.67
CA ALA A 144 27.04 16.18 4.79
C ALA A 144 26.65 17.57 4.26
N SER A 145 25.38 17.76 3.92
CA SER A 145 24.75 19.07 3.81
C SER A 145 23.24 18.95 3.64
N VAL A 146 22.55 18.50 4.70
CA VAL A 146 21.14 18.89 4.90
C VAL A 146 21.16 20.16 5.74
N SER A 147 21.34 21.31 5.09
CA SER A 147 20.81 22.55 5.65
C SER A 147 19.34 22.62 5.25
N CYS A 148 18.49 22.41 6.23
CA CYS A 148 17.06 22.66 6.10
C CYS A 148 16.88 24.17 5.86
N ARG A 149 16.50 24.57 4.65
CA ARG A 149 15.90 25.88 4.40
C ARG A 149 14.58 25.67 3.70
N VAL A 150 13.52 25.62 4.51
CA VAL A 150 12.13 25.69 4.06
C VAL A 150 11.95 27.03 3.37
N THR A 151 11.92 27.03 2.04
CA THR A 151 11.33 28.12 1.27
C THR A 151 10.60 27.51 0.08
N ARG A 152 9.29 27.36 0.26
CA ARG A 152 8.22 27.47 -0.76
C ARG A 152 8.59 26.99 -2.17
N CYS A 153 8.12 25.82 -2.58
CA CYS A 153 7.88 25.58 -4.00
C CYS A 153 6.65 24.70 -4.23
N SER A 154 5.72 25.28 -4.97
CA SER A 154 4.46 24.76 -5.46
C SER A 154 4.60 23.56 -6.38
N MET A 155 3.57 22.71 -6.38
CA MET A 155 3.07 21.89 -7.49
C MET A 155 3.97 21.73 -8.73
N SER A 156 4.43 20.50 -8.99
CA SER A 156 4.33 19.88 -10.33
C SER A 156 4.79 18.42 -10.29
N TRP A 157 3.82 17.50 -10.36
CA TRP A 157 3.99 16.06 -10.59
C TRP A 157 4.37 15.74 -12.06
N ARG A 158 5.34 16.45 -12.64
CA ARG A 158 5.80 16.19 -14.02
C ARG A 158 7.33 16.11 -14.07
N CYS A 159 7.86 14.91 -13.85
CA CYS A 159 9.12 14.46 -14.46
C CYS A 159 9.34 12.97 -14.16
N TRP A 160 8.44 12.14 -14.65
CA TRP A 160 8.69 10.72 -14.90
C TRP A 160 8.09 10.43 -16.28
N LEU A 161 8.85 10.72 -17.33
CA LEU A 161 8.74 10.15 -18.69
C LEU A 161 9.53 11.04 -19.67
N THR A 162 10.61 10.46 -20.21
CA THR A 162 11.32 10.65 -21.50
C THR A 162 12.83 10.56 -21.23
N SER A 163 13.48 9.40 -21.40
CA SER A 163 13.94 8.80 -22.68
C SER A 163 15.04 9.61 -23.36
N ARG A 164 16.30 9.37 -23.03
CA ARG A 164 17.30 8.62 -23.83
C ARG A 164 18.65 8.62 -23.14
#